data_AF-M7ASQ3-F1
#
_entry.id   AF-M7ASQ3-F1
#
_cell.length_a   1.000
_cell.length_b   1.000
_cell.length_c   1.000
_cell.angle_alpha   90.00
_cell.angle_beta   90.00
_cell.angle_gamma   90.00
#
_symmetry.space_group_name_H-M   'P 1'
#
loop_
_entity.id
_entity.type
_entity.pdbx_description
1 polymer ?
#
loop_
_entity_poly.entity_id
_entity_poly.type
_entity_poly.pdbx_seq_one_letter_code
_entity_poly.pdbx_strand_id
1 'polypeptide(L)'
;MPPGVDPAAFSWYQTMDADCGGYISIKELKQALVNSNWPAFNDETCLMMINMFDKTKSGRIDIFAFSTLWCFIQQWKNLFQQYDGDRSGSTNLSELQQMDIT
;
A
#
# COMPACT_ATOMS: atom_id res chain seq x y z
N MET A 1 6.29 -17.91 7.63
CA MET A 1 6.79 -16.68 6.97
C MET A 1 7.90 -17.05 6.00
N PRO A 2 7.81 -16.67 4.71
CA PRO A 2 8.87 -16.92 3.73
C PRO A 2 10.16 -16.14 4.07
N PRO A 3 11.36 -16.68 3.72
CA PRO A 3 12.61 -15.92 3.84
C PRO A 3 12.57 -14.65 2.98
N GLY A 4 13.02 -13.52 3.53
CA GLY A 4 13.06 -12.23 2.83
C GLY A 4 11.76 -11.41 2.87
N VAL A 5 10.74 -11.88 3.58
CA VAL A 5 9.49 -11.14 3.83
C VAL A 5 9.54 -10.52 5.23
N ASP A 6 9.15 -9.25 5.34
CA ASP A 6 9.07 -8.56 6.62
C ASP A 6 7.96 -9.18 7.51
N PRO A 7 8.21 -9.43 8.81
CA PRO A 7 7.22 -10.04 9.69
C PRO A 7 5.92 -9.22 9.85
N ALA A 8 6.01 -7.89 9.86
CA ALA A 8 4.83 -7.04 9.90
C ALA A 8 4.08 -7.10 8.57
N ALA A 9 4.79 -7.10 7.44
CA ALA A 9 4.17 -7.31 6.13
C ALA A 9 3.43 -8.66 6.08
N PHE A 10 4.03 -9.73 6.59
CA PHE A 10 3.40 -11.05 6.63
C PHE A 10 2.12 -11.06 7.48
N SER A 11 2.15 -10.45 8.68
CA SER A 11 0.97 -10.35 9.53
C SER A 11 -0.16 -9.55 8.87
N TRP A 12 0.18 -8.46 8.20
CA TRP A 12 -0.78 -7.66 7.45
C TRP A 12 -1.35 -8.42 6.26
N TYR A 13 -0.48 -9.09 5.50
CA TYR A 13 -0.87 -9.92 4.38
C TYR A 13 -1.92 -10.95 4.79
N GLN A 14 -1.70 -11.68 5.89
CA GLN A 14 -2.65 -12.67 6.40
C GLN A 14 -4.00 -12.06 6.82
N THR A 15 -4.01 -10.79 7.20
CA THR A 15 -5.25 -10.07 7.53
C THR A 15 -6.00 -9.61 6.28
N MET A 16 -5.26 -9.33 5.19
CA MET A 16 -5.83 -8.86 3.92
C MET A 16 -6.28 -10.00 3.01
N ASP A 17 -5.56 -11.13 3.00
CA ASP A 17 -5.89 -12.36 2.26
C ASP A 17 -7.05 -13.11 2.96
N ALA A 18 -8.23 -12.48 2.93
CA ALA A 18 -9.41 -12.92 3.67
C ALA A 18 -9.97 -14.24 3.12
N ASP A 19 -9.79 -14.49 1.81
CA ASP A 19 -10.19 -15.75 1.19
C ASP A 19 -9.12 -16.85 1.29
N CYS A 20 -7.94 -16.54 1.83
CA CYS A 20 -6.79 -17.45 1.92
C CYS A 20 -6.39 -18.04 0.56
N GLY A 21 -6.63 -17.29 -0.52
CA GLY A 21 -6.34 -17.68 -1.89
C GLY A 21 -4.84 -17.69 -2.22
N GLY A 22 -4.01 -17.13 -1.34
CA GLY A 22 -2.56 -17.03 -1.53
C GLY A 22 -2.16 -15.84 -2.39
N TYR A 23 -3.08 -14.92 -2.65
CA TYR A 23 -2.85 -13.63 -3.31
C TYR A 23 -3.83 -12.60 -2.76
N ILE A 24 -3.40 -11.36 -2.60
CA ILE A 24 -4.31 -10.25 -2.29
C ILE A 24 -4.90 -9.73 -3.60
N SER A 25 -6.22 -9.78 -3.70
CA SER A 25 -6.97 -9.12 -4.77
C SER A 25 -7.14 -7.62 -4.51
N ILE A 26 -7.45 -6.87 -5.57
CA ILE A 26 -7.79 -5.44 -5.49
C ILE A 26 -8.93 -5.19 -4.48
N LYS A 27 -9.91 -6.08 -4.46
CA LYS A 27 -11.08 -5.96 -3.58
C LYS A 27 -10.65 -6.12 -2.11
N GLU A 28 -9.81 -7.10 -1.83
CA GLU A 28 -9.28 -7.36 -0.49
C GLU A 28 -8.38 -6.24 0.01
N LEU A 29 -7.49 -5.72 -0.85
CA LEU A 29 -6.66 -4.57 -0.51
C LEU A 29 -7.52 -3.35 -0.15
N LYS A 30 -8.52 -3.03 -0.99
CA LYS A 30 -9.45 -1.93 -0.71
C LYS A 30 -10.22 -2.14 0.60
N GLN A 31 -10.78 -3.33 0.81
CA GLN A 31 -11.53 -3.65 2.03
C GLN A 31 -10.65 -3.58 3.27
N ALA A 32 -9.43 -4.11 3.21
CA ALA A 32 -8.52 -4.09 4.33
C ALA A 32 -8.09 -2.66 4.70
N LEU A 33 -7.80 -1.82 3.72
CA LEU A 33 -7.42 -0.42 3.97
C LEU A 33 -8.58 0.40 4.56
N VAL A 34 -9.81 0.19 4.08
CA VAL A 34 -11.02 0.81 4.64
C VAL A 34 -11.27 0.34 6.07
N ASN A 35 -11.19 -0.97 6.33
CA ASN A 35 -11.39 -1.55 7.66
C ASN A 35 -10.31 -1.11 8.67
N SER A 36 -9.12 -0.75 8.18
CA SER A 36 -8.02 -0.27 9.01
C SER A 36 -8.20 1.18 9.49
N ASN A 37 -9.23 1.88 9.01
CA ASN A 37 -9.52 3.27 9.34
C ASN A 37 -8.32 4.19 9.04
N TRP A 38 -7.65 3.99 7.90
CA TRP A 38 -6.56 4.85 7.43
C TRP A 38 -7.13 5.98 6.56
N PRO A 39 -7.29 7.20 7.09
CA PRO A 39 -7.96 8.30 6.39
C PRO A 39 -7.19 8.80 5.15
N ALA A 40 -5.89 8.53 5.05
CA ALA A 40 -5.03 8.98 3.96
C ALA A 40 -5.17 8.14 2.66
N PHE A 41 -5.97 7.08 2.66
CA PHE A 41 -6.07 6.13 1.54
C PHE A 41 -7.44 6.21 0.89
N ASN A 42 -7.60 7.17 -0.01
CA ASN A 42 -8.76 7.23 -0.90
C ASN A 42 -8.65 6.21 -2.05
N ASP A 43 -9.73 6.06 -2.82
CA ASP A 43 -9.82 5.10 -3.92
C ASP A 43 -8.73 5.29 -5.00
N GLU A 44 -8.35 6.54 -5.27
CA GLU A 44 -7.27 6.89 -6.20
C GLU A 44 -5.90 6.42 -5.71
N THR A 45 -5.60 6.62 -4.43
CA THR A 45 -4.36 6.16 -3.79
C THR A 45 -4.26 4.64 -3.84
N CYS A 46 -5.37 3.94 -3.57
CA CYS A 46 -5.41 2.48 -3.68
C CYS A 46 -5.13 2.01 -5.12
N LEU A 47 -5.77 2.65 -6.11
CA LEU A 47 -5.60 2.30 -7.52
C LEU A 47 -4.17 2.55 -8.01
N MET A 48 -3.57 3.66 -7.58
CA MET A 48 -2.16 3.98 -7.86
C MET A 48 -1.22 2.93 -7.30
N MET A 49 -1.39 2.55 -6.02
CA MET A 49 -0.54 1.54 -5.39
C MET A 49 -0.65 0.19 -6.08
N ILE A 50 -1.85 -0.20 -6.54
CA ILE A 50 -2.00 -1.41 -7.34
C ILE A 50 -1.22 -1.27 -8.66
N ASN A 51 -1.40 -0.17 -9.39
CA ASN A 51 -0.70 0.05 -10.67
C ASN A 51 0.83 0.08 -10.54
N MET A 52 1.37 0.54 -9.41
CA MET A 52 2.81 0.56 -9.15
C MET A 52 3.40 -0.83 -8.91
N PHE A 53 2.62 -1.76 -8.34
CA PHE A 53 3.13 -3.05 -7.86
C PHE A 53 2.59 -4.27 -8.61
N ASP A 54 1.46 -4.16 -9.31
CA ASP A 54 0.93 -5.17 -10.23
C ASP A 54 1.64 -5.10 -11.58
N LYS A 55 2.94 -5.42 -11.59
CA LYS A 55 3.79 -5.38 -12.80
C LYS A 55 3.28 -6.30 -13.92
N THR A 56 2.51 -7.32 -13.57
CA THR A 56 1.93 -8.29 -14.51
C THR A 56 0.52 -7.92 -14.96
N LYS A 57 -0.07 -6.84 -14.43
CA LYS A 57 -1.48 -6.44 -14.66
C LYS A 57 -2.47 -7.56 -14.39
N SER A 58 -2.13 -8.44 -13.45
CA SER A 58 -2.90 -9.63 -13.10
C SER A 58 -4.05 -9.32 -12.14
N GLY A 59 -4.06 -8.15 -11.52
CA GLY A 59 -4.97 -7.77 -10.44
C GLY A 59 -4.71 -8.52 -9.14
N ARG A 60 -3.56 -9.18 -9.00
CA ARG A 60 -3.20 -10.04 -7.86
C ARG A 60 -1.82 -9.67 -7.33
N ILE A 61 -1.70 -9.59 -6.01
CA ILE A 61 -0.46 -9.27 -5.32
C ILE A 61 -0.06 -10.46 -4.44
N ASP A 62 1.06 -11.11 -4.75
CA ASP A 62 1.62 -12.16 -3.90
C ASP A 62 2.33 -11.56 -2.67
N ILE A 63 2.74 -12.42 -1.73
CA ILE A 63 3.39 -11.99 -0.49
C ILE A 63 4.72 -11.24 -0.71
N PHE A 64 5.49 -11.54 -1.76
CA PHE A 64 6.76 -10.89 -2.03
C PHE A 64 6.54 -9.49 -2.61
N ALA A 65 5.60 -9.36 -3.54
CA ALA A 65 5.13 -8.08 -4.04
C ALA A 65 4.52 -7.24 -2.91
N PHE A 66 3.71 -7.86 -2.04
CA PHE A 66 3.13 -7.18 -0.87
C PHE A 66 4.19 -6.72 0.12
N SER A 67 5.23 -7.51 0.38
CA SER A 67 6.33 -7.10 1.28
C SER A 67 7.05 -5.86 0.74
N THR A 68 7.17 -5.74 -0.59
CA THR A 68 7.75 -4.55 -1.22
C THR A 68 6.80 -3.35 -1.11
N LEU A 69 5.52 -3.56 -1.41
CA LEU A 69 4.47 -2.54 -1.25
C LEU A 69 4.38 -2.06 0.21
N TRP A 70 4.50 -2.95 1.18
CA TRP A 70 4.47 -2.63 2.60
C TRP A 70 5.62 -1.70 2.98
N CYS A 71 6.85 -2.00 2.55
CA CYS A 71 8.00 -1.12 2.78
C CYS A 71 7.78 0.27 2.16
N PHE A 72 7.22 0.32 0.95
CA PHE A 72 6.86 1.57 0.28
C PHE A 72 5.78 2.34 1.06
N ILE A 73 4.73 1.66 1.53
CA ILE A 73 3.68 2.26 2.38
C ILE A 73 4.27 2.82 3.67
N GLN A 74 5.23 2.14 4.31
CA GLN A 74 5.89 2.64 5.52
C GLN A 74 6.71 3.91 5.23
N GLN A 75 7.45 3.94 4.11
CA GLN A 75 8.17 5.14 3.68
C GLN A 75 7.19 6.28 3.35
N TRP A 76 6.11 5.98 2.63
CA TRP A 76 5.04 6.93 2.34
C TRP A 76 4.38 7.47 3.61
N LYS A 77 4.13 6.63 4.62
CA LYS A 77 3.60 7.08 5.92
C LYS A 77 4.55 8.03 6.63
N ASN A 78 5.85 7.76 6.60
CA ASN A 78 6.85 8.64 7.20
C ASN A 78 6.96 9.98 6.44
N LEU A 79 6.82 9.96 5.11
CA LEU A 79 6.76 11.17 4.29
C LEU A 79 5.46 11.94 4.56
N PHE A 80 4.31 11.28 4.55
CA PHE A 80 3.03 11.90 4.90
C PHE A 80 3.04 12.52 6.30
N GLN A 81 3.58 11.83 7.31
CA GLN A 81 3.67 12.40 8.66
C GLN A 81 4.58 13.63 8.75
N GLN A 82 5.55 13.78 7.84
CA GLN A 82 6.40 14.96 7.76
C GLN A 82 5.76 16.12 6.98
N TYR A 83 4.92 15.82 5.99
CA TYR A 83 4.25 16.81 5.13
C TYR A 83 2.84 17.21 5.60
N ASP A 84 2.17 16.38 6.42
CA ASP A 84 0.84 16.63 7.01
C ASP A 84 0.95 17.54 8.26
N GLY A 85 1.64 18.67 8.12
CA GLY A 85 1.78 19.69 9.17
C GLY A 85 0.45 20.36 9.55
N ASP A 86 -0.58 20.26 8.69
CA ASP A 86 -1.92 20.79 8.90
C ASP A 86 -3.00 19.73 9.21
N ARG A 87 -2.65 18.44 9.22
CA ARG A 87 -3.57 17.32 9.43
C ARG A 87 -4.73 17.28 8.42
N SER A 88 -4.51 17.78 7.20
CA SER A 88 -5.53 17.84 6.16
C SER A 88 -5.88 16.47 5.58
N GLY A 89 -4.98 15.48 5.69
CA GLY A 89 -5.21 14.13 5.17
C GLY A 89 -5.25 14.04 3.65
N SER A 90 -4.83 15.09 2.93
CA SER A 90 -4.76 15.12 1.46
C SER A 90 -3.49 15.82 0.99
N THR A 91 -2.41 15.08 0.80
CA THR A 91 -1.25 15.59 0.05
C THR A 91 -1.49 15.35 -1.43
N ASN A 92 -1.44 16.42 -2.21
CA ASN A 92 -1.69 16.36 -3.64
C ASN A 92 -0.57 15.56 -4.33
N LEU A 93 -0.93 14.47 -4.99
CA LEU A 93 -0.02 13.54 -5.67
C LEU A 93 0.97 14.22 -6.63
N SER A 94 0.59 15.38 -7.17
CA SER A 94 1.38 16.18 -8.10
C SER A 94 2.72 16.63 -7.51
N GLU A 95 2.80 16.84 -6.19
CA GLU A 95 4.05 17.26 -5.54
C GLU A 95 5.06 16.10 -5.40
N LEU A 96 4.57 14.85 -5.34
CA LEU A 96 5.41 13.67 -5.14
C LEU A 96 6.04 13.15 -6.44
N GLN A 97 5.37 13.31 -7.59
CA GLN A 97 6.02 13.05 -8.89
C GLN A 97 7.13 14.06 -9.21
N GLN A 98 7.16 15.21 -8.54
CA GLN A 98 8.15 16.24 -8.77
C GLN A 98 9.45 16.03 -7.98
N MET A 99 9.49 15.05 -7.06
CA MET A 99 10.63 14.80 -6.18
C MET A 99 11.69 13.82 -6.74
N ASP A 100 11.58 13.36 -7.99
CA ASP A 100 12.54 12.42 -8.59
C ASP A 100 13.45 13.03 -9.69
N ILE A 101 13.77 14.33 -9.62
CA ILE A 101 14.93 14.91 -10.33
C ILE A 101 15.46 16.16 -9.58
N THR A 102 16.36 16.00 -8.62
CA THR A 102 17.52 16.90 -8.35
C THR A 102 18.56 16.16 -7.53
#